data_AF-A0A0A5I2U4-F1
#
_entry.id   AF-A0A0A5I2U4-F1
#
_cell.length_a   1.000
_cell.length_b   1.000
_cell.length_c   1.000
_cell.angle_alpha   90.00
_cell.angle_beta   90.00
_cell.angle_gamma   90.00
#
_symmetry.space_group_name_H-M   'P 1'
#
loop_
_entity.id
_entity.type
_entity.pdbx_description
1 polymer ?
#
loop_
_entity_poly.entity_id
_entity_poly.type
_entity_poly.pdbx_seq_one_letter_code
_entity_poly.pdbx_strand_id
1 'polypeptide(L)' 'MENILVLNGHEYYKHSRGELNQTMFDAIVELLEPHYNVKTTVLKDGFNKEEEQEKMLWADAVILSNTDL' A
#
# COMPACT_ATOMS: atom_id res chain seq x y z
N MET A 1 -13.57 -14.23 -1.98
CA MET A 1 -13.19 -12.99 -1.27
C MET A 1 -12.46 -12.14 -2.29
N GLU A 2 -12.81 -10.86 -2.40
CA GLU A 2 -12.15 -9.94 -3.34
C GLU A 2 -10.69 -9.71 -2.91
N ASN A 3 -9.84 -9.47 -3.89
CA ASN A 3 -8.42 -9.22 -3.75
C ASN A 3 -8.16 -7.71 -3.71
N ILE A 4 -7.56 -7.22 -2.64
CA ILE A 4 -7.22 -5.80 -2.48
C ILE A 4 -5.71 -5.65 -2.42
N LEU A 5 -5.19 -4.75 -3.26
CA LEU A 5 -3.81 -4.28 -3.19
C LEU A 5 -3.75 -2.92 -2.48
N VAL A 6 -2.99 -2.83 -1.39
CA VAL A 6 -2.76 -1.59 -0.66
C VAL A 6 -1.33 -1.10 -0.93
N LEU A 7 -1.22 0.10 -1.48
CA LEU A 7 0.05 0.74 -1.84
C LEU A 7 0.35 1.85 -0.83
N ASN A 8 1.50 1.77 -0.16
CA ASN A 8 2.07 2.89 0.59
C ASN A 8 2.91 3.75 -0.36
N GLY A 9 2.35 4.91 -0.73
CA GLY A 9 2.94 5.83 -1.69
C GLY A 9 3.82 6.93 -1.08
N HIS A 10 4.02 6.93 0.25
CA HIS A 10 4.81 7.97 0.91
C HIS A 10 6.29 7.92 0.49
N GLU A 11 6.78 9.00 -0.13
CA GLU A 11 8.21 9.23 -0.27
C GLU A 11 8.77 9.89 1.00
N TYR A 12 9.89 9.36 1.52
CA TYR A 12 10.51 9.93 2.72
C TYR A 12 11.11 11.31 2.42
N TYR A 13 10.46 12.38 2.87
CA TYR A 13 11.04 13.73 2.89
C TYR A 13 11.76 13.96 4.24
N LYS A 14 12.95 14.58 4.22
CA LYS A 14 13.75 14.87 5.44
C LYS A 14 12.99 15.60 6.56
N HIS A 15 11.89 16.28 6.25
CA HIS A 15 11.04 17.02 7.18
C HIS A 15 9.72 16.29 7.54
N SER A 16 9.39 15.21 6.84
CA SER A 16 8.18 14.40 7.05
C SER A 16 8.61 12.96 7.34
N ARG A 17 8.59 12.57 8.62
CA ARG A 17 9.05 11.24 9.06
C ARG A 17 8.21 10.07 8.53
N GLY A 18 7.06 10.34 7.93
CA GLY A 18 6.16 9.32 7.37
C GLY A 18 5.34 8.53 8.39
N GLU A 19 5.45 8.85 9.68
CA GLU A 19 4.81 8.10 10.78
C GLU A 19 3.27 8.06 10.65
N LEU A 20 2.63 9.18 10.30
CA LEU A 20 1.18 9.22 10.09
C LEU A 20 0.77 8.33 8.92
N ASN A 21 1.51 8.40 7.82
CA ASN A 21 1.19 7.66 6.60
C ASN A 21 1.35 6.15 6.79
N GLN A 22 2.41 5.74 7.50
CA GLN A 22 2.61 4.36 7.92
C GLN A 22 1.47 3.90 8.83
N THR A 23 1.08 4.71 9.82
CA THR A 23 -0.02 4.37 10.74
C THR A 23 -1.35 4.20 9.99
N MET A 24 -1.64 5.08 9.03
CA MET A 24 -2.85 4.96 8.20
C MET A 24 -2.81 3.72 7.32
N PHE A 25 -1.66 3.44 6.71
CA PHE A 25 -1.46 2.24 5.91
C PHE A 25 -1.69 0.97 6.73
N ASP A 26 -1.07 0.88 7.91
CA ASP A 26 -1.22 -0.27 8.81
C ASP A 26 -2.68 -0.46 9.24
N ALA A 27 -3.37 0.63 9.59
CA ALA A 27 -4.79 0.60 9.94
C ALA A 27 -5.69 0.14 8.78
N ILE A 28 -5.37 0.53 7.53
CA ILE A 28 -6.10 0.06 6.34
C ILE A 28 -5.91 -1.46 6.19
N VAL A 29 -4.68 -1.95 6.31
CA VAL A 29 -4.38 -3.38 6.19
C VAL A 29 -5.10 -4.18 7.28
N GLU A 30 -4.99 -3.77 8.54
CA GLU A 30 -5.62 -4.44 9.69
C GLU A 30 -7.15 -4.51 9.54
N LEU A 31 -7.78 -3.46 9.00
CA LEU A 31 -9.22 -3.43 8.75
C LEU A 31 -9.66 -4.40 7.64
N LEU A 32 -8.82 -4.63 6.63
CA LEU A 32 -9.18 -5.38 5.42
C LEU A 32 -8.83 -6.85 5.49
N GLU A 33 -7.73 -7.24 6.13
CA GLU A 33 -7.28 -8.63 6.24
C GLU A 33 -8.34 -9.63 6.74
N PRO A 34 -9.26 -9.28 7.66
CA PRO A 34 -10.31 -10.20 8.10
C PRO A 34 -11.38 -10.50 7.04
N HIS A 35 -11.51 -9.66 6.00
CA HIS A 35 -12.62 -9.66 5.06
C HIS A 35 -12.21 -9.89 3.60
N TYR A 36 -10.94 -9.63 3.27
CA TYR A 36 -10.41 -9.63 1.92
C TYR A 36 -9.06 -10.35 1.85
N ASN A 37 -8.67 -10.77 0.65
CA ASN A 37 -7.28 -11.15 0.43
C ASN A 37 -6.48 -9.87 0.22
N VAL A 38 -5.51 -9.59 1.08
CA VAL A 38 -4.74 -8.33 1.03
C VAL A 38 -3.31 -8.60 0.59
N LYS A 39 -2.83 -7.81 -0.36
CA LYS A 39 -1.39 -7.66 -0.67
C LYS A 39 -0.97 -6.22 -0.47
N THR A 40 0.30 -6.04 -0.15
CA THR A 40 0.88 -4.73 0.17
C THR A 40 2.12 -4.44 -0.67
N THR A 41 2.31 -3.18 -1.03
CA THR A 41 3.58 -2.68 -1.58
C THR A 41 3.94 -1.36 -0.91
N VAL A 42 5.19 -1.22 -0.49
CA VAL A 42 5.76 0.03 0.03
C VAL A 42 6.77 0.54 -0.99
N LEU A 43 6.49 1.68 -1.63
CA LEU A 43 7.29 2.16 -2.77
C LEU A 43 8.67 2.69 -2.37
N LYS A 44 8.86 3.02 -1.09
CA LYS A 44 10.07 3.65 -0.54
C LYS A 44 11.36 2.86 -0.78
N ASP A 45 11.29 1.52 -0.78
CA ASP A 45 12.48 0.67 -0.82
C ASP A 45 12.83 0.19 -2.25
N GLY A 46 12.17 0.77 -3.25
CA GLY A 46 12.20 0.28 -4.63
C GLY A 46 11.28 -0.95 -4.79
N PHE A 47 10.90 -1.24 -6.03
CA PHE A 47 10.00 -2.35 -6.32
C PHE A 47 10.42 -3.11 -7.58
N ASN A 48 10.12 -4.40 -7.62
CA ASN A 48 10.27 -5.20 -8.84
C ASN A 48 9.07 -4.93 -9.75
N LYS A 49 9.32 -4.40 -10.94
CA LYS A 49 8.27 -4.03 -11.89
C LYS A 49 7.37 -5.20 -12.28
N GLU A 50 7.93 -6.39 -12.50
CA GLU A 50 7.16 -7.57 -12.91
C GLU A 50 6.27 -8.03 -11.75
N GLU A 51 6.79 -8.07 -10.53
CA GLU A 51 6.02 -8.40 -9.33
C GLU A 51 4.86 -7.43 -9.10
N GLU A 52 5.10 -6.11 -9.25
CA GLU A 52 4.03 -5.11 -9.10
C GLU A 52 2.99 -5.21 -10.22
N GLN A 53 3.39 -5.54 -11.45
CA GLN A 53 2.44 -5.80 -12.54
C GLN A 53 1.55 -7.01 -12.23
N GLU A 54 2.10 -8.08 -11.66
CA GLU A 54 1.34 -9.24 -11.23
C GLU A 54 0.38 -8.91 -10.09
N LYS A 55 0.81 -8.11 -9.11
CA LYS A 55 -0.06 -7.63 -8.02
C LYS A 55 -1.23 -6.79 -8.57
N MET A 56 -0.96 -5.91 -9.53
CA MET A 56 -1.98 -5.11 -10.18
C MET A 56 -2.99 -5.95 -10.98
N LEU A 57 -2.55 -7.02 -11.65
CA LEU A 57 -3.44 -7.94 -12.36
C LEU A 57 -4.24 -8.84 -11.41
N TRP A 58 -3.69 -9.14 -10.24
CA TRP A 58 -4.31 -9.98 -9.22
C TRP A 58 -5.44 -9.26 -8.45
N ALA A 59 -5.34 -7.93 -8.31
CA ALA A 59 -6.24 -7.14 -7.48
C ALA A 59 -7.57 -6.82 -8.17
N ASP A 60 -8.66 -6.96 -7.44
CA ASP A 60 -9.98 -6.45 -7.83
C ASP A 60 -10.11 -4.95 -7.53
N ALA A 61 -9.40 -4.48 -6.49
CA ALA A 61 -9.31 -3.06 -6.12
C ALA A 61 -7.90 -2.66 -5.63
N VAL A 62 -7.53 -1.40 -5.85
CA VAL A 62 -6.25 -0.84 -5.44
C VAL A 62 -6.48 0.39 -4.58
N ILE A 63 -5.86 0.43 -3.39
CA ILE A 63 -5.91 1.57 -2.46
C ILE A 63 -4.51 2.17 -2.38
N LEU A 64 -4.40 3.48 -2.67
CA LEU A 64 -3.15 4.23 -2.50
C LEU A 64 -3.25 5.08 -1.23
N SER A 65 -2.40 4.79 -0.24
CA SER A 65 -2.20 5.65 0.93
C SER A 65 -1.03 6.59 0.65
N ASN A 66 -1.34 7.87 0.44
CA ASN A 66 -0.36 8.94 0.35
C ASN A 66 -0.85 10.17 1.14
N THR A 67 0.09 10.94 1.71
CA THR A 67 -0.19 12.21 2.41
C THR A 67 0.34 13.42 1.65
N ASP A 68 1.01 13.21 0.52
CA ASP A 68 1.44 14.31 -0.34
C ASP A 68 0.28 14.78 -1.22
N LEU A 69 -0.34 15.89 -0.79
CA LEU A 69 -1.01 16.86 -1.67
C LEU A 69 0.01 17.94 -2.07
#